data_AF-A0A1Q6CLL7-F1
#
_entry.id   AF-A0A1Q6CLL7-F1
#
_cell.length_a   1.000
_cell.length_b   1.000
_cell.length_c   1.000
_cell.angle_alpha   90.00
_cell.angle_beta   90.00
_cell.angle_gamma   90.00
#
_symmetry.space_group_name_H-M   'P 1'
#
loop_
_entity.id
_entity.type
_entity.pdbx_description
1 polymer ?
#
loop_
_entity_poly.entity_id
_entity_poly.type
_entity_poly.pdbx_seq_one_letter_code
_entity_poly.pdbx_strand_id
1 'polypeptide(L)'
;MREINSTEKKNWLSASTWLRGLFMLLFGFIAGFTRFIITLIAIFQFLSLLATGRGNTHLKSFGESLNNYIYHINQFLTLNTDKYPFPLSSWPEEKPHYRYTPRD
;
A
#
# COMPACT_ATOMS: atom_id res chain seq x y z
N MET A 1 14.27 50.52 -5.09
CA MET A 1 14.98 49.28 -4.76
C MET A 1 13.95 48.34 -4.15
N ARG A 2 13.61 47.21 -4.80
CA ARG A 2 12.52 46.31 -4.36
C ARG A 2 13.09 45.29 -3.37
N GLU A 3 12.85 45.49 -2.07
CA GLU A 3 13.03 44.44 -1.06
C GLU A 3 11.82 43.51 -1.07
N ILE A 4 11.85 42.55 -1.98
CA ILE A 4 10.98 41.38 -1.95
C ILE A 4 11.88 40.16 -1.97
N ASN A 5 11.68 39.28 -1.00
CA ASN A 5 12.27 37.95 -0.79
C ASN A 5 13.41 37.87 0.23
N SER A 6 13.13 37.26 1.38
CA SER A 6 13.85 36.02 1.78
C SER A 6 13.40 35.42 3.11
N THR A 7 12.63 36.11 3.95
CA THR A 7 12.40 35.65 5.34
C THR A 7 11.28 34.61 5.54
N GLU A 8 10.48 34.27 4.53
CA GLU A 8 9.37 33.30 4.70
C GLU A 8 9.59 31.92 4.04
N LYS A 9 10.72 31.67 3.38
CA LYS A 9 10.92 30.41 2.63
C LYS A 9 11.56 29.26 3.43
N LYS A 10 11.51 29.23 4.77
CA LYS A 10 12.35 28.28 5.54
C LYS A 10 11.66 27.20 6.39
N ASN A 11 10.34 27.20 6.57
CA ASN A 11 9.70 26.24 7.51
C ASN A 11 8.74 25.22 6.88
N TRP A 12 8.38 25.33 5.59
CA TRP A 12 7.43 24.41 4.97
C TRP A 12 8.08 23.10 4.47
N LEU A 13 9.37 23.15 4.11
CA LEU A 13 10.13 21.97 3.69
C LEU A 13 10.43 21.01 4.85
N SER A 14 10.68 21.52 6.06
CA SER A 14 10.99 20.67 7.23
C SER A 14 9.75 20.01 7.81
N ALA A 15 8.64 20.76 7.96
CA ALA A 15 7.38 20.20 8.46
C ALA A 15 6.82 19.11 7.53
N SER A 16 6.85 19.35 6.21
CA SER A 16 6.43 18.36 5.21
C SER A 16 7.30 17.09 5.22
N THR A 17 8.62 17.24 5.34
CA THR A 17 9.56 16.09 5.37
C THR A 17 9.46 15.30 6.67
N TRP A 18 9.35 15.96 7.82
CA TRP A 18 9.15 15.31 9.11
C TRP A 18 7.81 14.59 9.18
N LEU A 19 6.74 15.19 8.66
CA LEU A 19 5.43 14.54 8.58
C LEU A 19 5.47 13.30 7.69
N ARG A 20 6.18 13.36 6.55
CA ARG A 20 6.42 12.18 5.70
C ARG A 20 7.16 11.09 6.47
N GLY A 21 8.20 11.43 7.24
CA GLY A 21 8.92 10.50 8.11
C GLY A 21 8.02 9.85 9.16
N LEU A 22 7.11 10.61 9.78
CA LEU A 22 6.10 10.06 10.71
C LEU A 22 5.18 9.05 10.01
N PHE A 23 4.69 9.39 8.82
CA PHE A 23 3.88 8.47 8.01
C PHE A 23 4.68 7.24 7.58
N MET A 24 5.97 7.36 7.28
CA MET A 24 6.82 6.20 7.00
C MET A 24 6.90 5.24 8.19
N LEU A 25 7.05 5.77 9.41
CA LEU A 25 7.08 4.92 10.60
C LEU A 25 5.73 4.20 10.81
N LEU A 26 4.62 4.92 10.64
CA LEU A 26 3.27 4.37 10.72
C LEU A 26 3.03 3.28 9.65
N PHE A 27 3.33 3.58 8.39
CA PHE A 27 3.16 2.62 7.30
C PHE A 27 4.13 1.44 7.38
N GLY A 28 5.34 1.64 7.90
CA GLY A 28 6.27 0.55 8.22
C GLY A 28 5.68 -0.43 9.24
N PHE A 29 5.04 0.09 10.29
CA PHE A 29 4.32 -0.74 11.26
C PHE A 29 3.15 -1.49 10.59
N ILE A 30 2.36 -0.81 9.77
CA ILE A 30 1.25 -1.42 9.03
C ILE A 30 1.75 -2.50 8.05
N ALA A 31 2.88 -2.29 7.38
CA ALA A 31 3.50 -3.29 6.51
C ALA A 31 3.88 -4.55 7.28
N GLY A 32 4.48 -4.39 8.47
CA GLY A 32 4.78 -5.51 9.37
C GLY A 32 3.53 -6.28 9.78
N PHE A 33 2.47 -5.57 10.19
CA PHE A 33 1.19 -6.19 10.54
C PHE A 33 0.52 -6.90 9.35
N THR A 34 0.56 -6.29 8.17
CA THR A 34 0.04 -6.89 6.93
C THR A 34 0.81 -8.16 6.57
N ARG A 35 2.14 -8.16 6.76
CA ARG A 35 2.99 -9.34 6.53
C ARG A 35 2.67 -10.48 7.51
N PHE A 36 2.33 -10.14 8.76
CA PHE A 36 1.85 -11.11 9.73
C PHE A 36 0.53 -11.75 9.27
N ILE A 37 -0.44 -10.96 8.81
CA ILE A 37 -1.71 -11.46 8.25
C ILE A 37 -1.47 -12.38 7.04
N ILE A 38 -0.62 -11.98 6.10
CA ILE A 38 -0.29 -12.81 4.92
C ILE A 38 0.26 -14.17 5.35
N THR A 39 1.13 -14.20 6.37
CA THR A 39 1.67 -15.45 6.93
C THR A 39 0.56 -16.33 7.49
N LEU A 40 -0.40 -15.75 8.24
CA LEU A 40 -1.55 -16.50 8.75
C LEU A 40 -2.43 -17.07 7.62
N ILE A 41 -2.70 -16.28 6.58
CA ILE A 41 -3.45 -16.72 5.39
C ILE A 41 -2.71 -17.87 4.70
N ALA A 42 -1.38 -17.78 4.57
CA ALA A 42 -0.57 -18.83 3.95
C ALA A 42 -0.64 -20.14 4.74
N ILE A 43 -0.54 -20.09 6.07
CA ILE A 43 -0.71 -21.26 6.95
C ILE A 43 -2.10 -21.86 6.75
N PHE A 44 -3.16 -21.04 6.82
CA PHE A 44 -4.52 -21.52 6.64
C PHE A 44 -4.75 -22.15 5.25
N GLN A 45 -4.27 -21.51 4.18
CA GLN A 45 -4.32 -22.05 2.82
C GLN A 45 -3.59 -23.39 2.72
N PHE A 46 -2.42 -23.52 3.36
CA PHE A 46 -1.68 -24.77 3.41
C PHE A 46 -2.48 -25.86 4.12
N LEU A 47 -3.05 -25.58 5.30
CA LEU A 47 -3.90 -26.52 6.03
C LEU A 47 -5.15 -26.93 5.21
N SER A 48 -5.80 -25.96 4.55
CA SER A 48 -6.95 -26.22 3.67
C SER A 48 -6.56 -27.10 2.48
N LEU A 49 -5.36 -26.89 1.92
CA LEU A 49 -4.85 -27.70 0.83
C LEU A 49 -4.61 -29.15 1.29
N LEU A 50 -4.08 -29.36 2.50
CA LEU A 50 -3.91 -30.69 3.08
C LEU A 50 -5.27 -31.38 3.36
N ALA A 51 -6.26 -30.63 3.87
CA ALA A 51 -7.55 -31.19 4.24
C ALA A 51 -8.46 -31.48 3.03
N THR A 52 -8.49 -30.60 2.03
CA THR A 52 -9.46 -30.63 0.92
C THR A 52 -8.83 -30.92 -0.45
N GLY A 53 -7.50 -30.84 -0.57
CA GLY A 53 -6.80 -30.96 -1.86
C GLY A 53 -7.05 -29.79 -2.82
N ARG A 54 -7.75 -28.75 -2.38
CA ARG A 54 -8.09 -27.55 -3.16
C ARG A 54 -7.82 -26.30 -2.32
N GLY A 55 -7.14 -25.33 -2.90
CA GLY A 55 -6.95 -24.01 -2.28
C GLY A 55 -8.19 -23.14 -2.43
N ASN A 56 -8.45 -22.28 -1.44
CA ASN A 56 -9.58 -21.37 -1.47
C ASN A 56 -9.27 -20.17 -2.40
N THR A 57 -10.04 -20.02 -3.47
CA THR A 57 -9.86 -18.97 -4.49
C THR A 57 -10.06 -17.56 -3.93
N HIS A 58 -11.02 -17.37 -3.02
CA HIS A 58 -11.27 -16.08 -2.38
C HIS A 58 -10.14 -15.67 -1.43
N LEU A 59 -9.54 -16.62 -0.71
CA LEU A 59 -8.36 -16.32 0.12
C LEU A 59 -7.12 -16.03 -0.73
N LYS A 60 -7.06 -16.61 -1.94
CA LYS A 60 -5.95 -16.38 -2.87
C LYS A 60 -6.01 -14.96 -3.44
N SER A 61 -7.18 -14.52 -3.92
CA SER A 61 -7.40 -13.13 -4.36
C SER A 61 -7.16 -12.13 -3.22
N PHE A 62 -7.67 -12.42 -2.03
CA PHE A 62 -7.40 -11.59 -0.86
C PHE A 62 -5.90 -11.48 -0.55
N GLY A 63 -5.16 -12.59 -0.56
CA GLY A 63 -3.71 -12.60 -0.40
C GLY A 63 -2.97 -11.80 -1.49
N GLU A 64 -3.43 -11.85 -2.74
CA GLU A 64 -2.89 -11.03 -3.84
C GLU A 64 -3.09 -9.54 -3.57
N SER A 65 -4.30 -9.13 -3.16
CA SER A 65 -4.59 -7.74 -2.81
C SER A 65 -3.72 -7.22 -1.65
N LEU A 66 -3.45 -8.04 -0.63
CA LEU A 66 -2.56 -7.70 0.48
C LEU A 66 -1.10 -7.56 0.04
N ASN A 67 -0.64 -8.39 -0.91
CA ASN A 67 0.70 -8.26 -1.47
C ASN A 67 0.85 -6.95 -2.28
N ASN A 68 -0.16 -6.58 -3.06
CA ASN A 68 -0.20 -5.29 -3.77
C ASN A 68 -0.18 -4.12 -2.78
N TYR A 69 -0.88 -4.25 -1.65
CA TYR A 69 -0.85 -3.25 -0.58
C TYR A 69 0.54 -3.08 0.05
N ILE A 70 1.23 -4.18 0.39
CA ILE A 70 2.63 -4.13 0.85
C ILE A 70 3.54 -3.48 -0.19
N TYR A 71 3.35 -3.81 -1.47
CA TYR A 71 4.12 -3.20 -2.56
C TYR A 71 3.97 -1.68 -2.57
N HIS A 72 2.74 -1.16 -2.50
CA HIS A 72 2.50 0.29 -2.45
C HIS A 72 3.11 0.95 -1.20
N ILE A 73 3.01 0.30 -0.04
CA ILE A 73 3.68 0.80 1.18
C ILE A 73 5.19 0.87 0.97
N ASN A 74 5.80 -0.18 0.42
CA ASN A 74 7.24 -0.21 0.18
C ASN A 74 7.66 0.90 -0.80
N GLN A 75 6.91 1.14 -1.88
CA GLN A 75 7.19 2.24 -2.81
C GLN A 75 7.18 3.61 -2.09
N PHE A 76 6.26 3.82 -1.14
CA PHE A 76 6.22 5.03 -0.34
C PHE A 76 7.42 5.13 0.62
N LEU A 77 7.74 4.04 1.33
CA LEU A 77 8.85 3.96 2.29
C LEU A 77 10.22 4.16 1.62
N THR A 78 10.41 3.61 0.43
CA THR A 78 11.67 3.74 -0.33
C THR A 78 11.75 5.02 -1.14
N LEU A 79 10.84 5.98 -0.92
CA LEU A 79 10.78 7.27 -1.63
C LEU A 79 10.61 7.13 -3.15
N ASN A 80 10.18 5.97 -3.66
CA ASN A 80 9.91 5.77 -5.08
C ASN A 80 8.61 6.46 -5.50
N THR A 81 7.71 6.72 -4.56
CA THR A 81 6.48 7.47 -4.80
C THR A 81 6.14 8.39 -3.63
N ASP A 82 5.49 9.52 -3.96
CA ASP A 82 4.92 10.45 -2.98
C ASP A 82 3.44 10.13 -2.70
N LYS A 83 2.87 9.12 -3.35
CA LYS A 83 1.49 8.69 -3.12
C LYS A 83 1.41 7.92 -1.80
N TYR A 84 0.57 8.41 -0.89
CA TYR A 84 0.26 7.71 0.35
C TYR A 84 -0.55 6.44 0.05
N PRO A 85 -0.26 5.30 0.70
CA PRO A 85 -1.06 4.08 0.58
C PRO A 85 -2.37 4.18 1.39
N PHE A 86 -3.28 3.21 1.21
CA PHE A 86 -4.52 3.08 1.99
C PHE A 86 -4.24 3.17 3.51
N PRO A 87 -5.10 3.80 4.33
CA PRO A 87 -6.43 4.37 4.03
C PRO A 87 -6.42 5.76 3.40
N LEU A 88 -5.26 6.38 3.20
CA LEU A 88 -5.18 7.75 2.65
C LEU A 88 -5.38 7.79 1.13
N SER A 89 -5.31 6.64 0.48
CA SER A 89 -5.66 6.44 -0.93
C SER A 89 -6.54 5.21 -1.11
N SER A 90 -7.01 5.02 -2.34
CA SER A 90 -7.80 3.86 -2.73
C SER A 90 -7.10 2.55 -2.39
N TRP A 91 -7.88 1.55 -1.95
CA TRP A 91 -7.38 0.18 -1.83
C TRP A 91 -6.80 -0.27 -3.19
N PRO A 92 -5.67 -0.99 -3.22
CA PRO A 92 -5.18 -1.61 -4.45
C PRO A 92 -6.19 -2.66 -4.91
N GLU A 93 -7.12 -2.24 -5.76
CA GLU A 93 -8.06 -3.15 -6.41
C GLU A 93 -7.30 -4.14 -7.30
N GLU A 94 -7.88 -5.34 -7.41
CA GLU A 94 -7.48 -6.27 -8.46
C GLU A 94 -7.71 -5.62 -9.82
N LYS A 95 -6.90 -6.03 -10.79
CA LYS A 95 -6.87 -5.48 -12.16
C LYS A 95 -8.30 -5.20 -12.65
N PRO A 96 -8.56 -4.03 -13.26
CA PRO A 96 -9.89 -3.70 -13.73
C PRO A 96 -10.42 -4.83 -14.61
N HIS A 97 -11.57 -5.39 -14.24
CA HIS A 97 -12.34 -6.21 -15.14
C HIS A 97 -12.76 -5.30 -16.30
N TYR A 98 -11.98 -5.30 -17.38
CA TYR A 98 -12.40 -4.68 -18.62
C TYR A 98 -13.69 -5.38 -19.03
N ARG A 99 -14.84 -4.73 -18.78
CA ARG A 99 -16.07 -5.11 -19.45
C ARG A 99 -15.79 -4.93 -20.93
N TYR A 100 -15.63 -6.05 -21.64
CA TYR A 100 -15.61 -6.03 -23.08
C TYR A 100 -16.99 -5.54 -23.51
N THR A 101 -17.10 -4.27 -23.89
CA THR A 101 -18.25 -3.75 -24.62
C THR A 101 -17.98 -4.10 -26.08
N PRO A 102 -18.71 -5.06 -26.68
CA PRO A 102 -18.66 -5.23 -28.12
C PRO A 102 -19.03 -3.88 -28.75
N ARG A 103 -18.19 -3.40 -29.66
CA ARG A 103 -18.43 -2.14 -30.38
C ARG A 103 -19.50 -2.44 -31.44
N ASP A 104 -20.71 -1.98 -31.18
CA ASP A 104 -21.84 -1.88 -32.12
C ASP A 104 -21.59 -0.82 -33.21
#